data_AF-A0A5S5C5V2-F1
#
_entry.id   AF-A0A5S5C5V2-F1
#
_cell.length_a   1.000
_cell.length_b   1.000
_cell.length_c   1.000
_cell.angle_alpha   90.00
_cell.angle_beta   90.00
_cell.angle_gamma   90.00
#
_symmetry.space_group_name_H-M   'P 1'
#
loop_
_entity.id
_entity.type
_entity.pdbx_description
1 polymer ?
#
loop_
_entity_poly.entity_id
_entity_poly.type
_entity_poly.pdbx_seq_one_letter_code
_entity_poly.pdbx_strand_id
1 'polypeptide(L)'
;MWDGMLITTIALLGASFLALGARMTGRTGRTVVAIAFAALAFLLLYSQYDDWKGEYEDANIGLGLAYMLVWGATAVAIVGAVIGGGVKGAGKRRP
;
A
#
# COMPACT_ATOMS: atom_id res chain seq x y z
N MET A 1 -15.50 13.70 -8.44
CA MET A 1 -15.21 12.49 -9.27
C MET A 1 -14.11 11.63 -8.64
N TRP A 2 -13.14 12.23 -7.96
CA TRP A 2 -12.03 11.53 -7.30
C TRP A 2 -12.39 10.79 -6.00
N ASP A 3 -13.48 11.14 -5.32
CA ASP A 3 -13.85 10.53 -4.03
C ASP A 3 -14.14 9.04 -4.15
N GLY A 4 -14.84 8.62 -5.21
CA GLY A 4 -15.11 7.21 -5.48
C GLY A 4 -13.83 6.41 -5.78
N MET A 5 -12.88 7.03 -6.48
CA MET A 5 -11.58 6.43 -6.78
C MET A 5 -10.69 6.35 -5.54
N LEU A 6 -10.74 7.35 -4.67
CA LEU A 6 -10.04 7.35 -3.38
C LEU A 6 -10.56 6.23 -2.48
N ILE A 7 -11.88 6.15 -2.28
CA ILE A 7 -12.51 5.15 -1.40
C ILE A 7 -12.18 3.74 -1.88
N THR A 8 -12.32 3.48 -3.18
CA THR A 8 -11.99 2.17 -3.76
C THR A 8 -10.49 1.86 -3.63
N THR A 9 -9.62 2.85 -3.84
CA THR A 9 -8.17 2.66 -3.69
C THR A 9 -7.78 2.37 -2.24
N ILE A 10 -8.32 3.10 -1.26
CA ILE A 10 -8.07 2.85 0.16
C ILE A 10 -8.57 1.45 0.55
N ALA A 11 -9.74 1.04 0.07
CA ALA A 11 -10.28 -0.29 0.33
C ALA A 11 -9.38 -1.40 -0.24
N LEU A 12 -8.92 -1.26 -1.50
CA LEU A 12 -8.02 -2.23 -2.12
C LEU A 12 -6.63 -2.24 -1.47
N LEU A 13 -6.11 -1.08 -1.10
CA LEU A 13 -4.86 -0.95 -0.36
C LEU A 13 -4.98 -1.65 1.00
N GLY A 14 -6.06 -1.42 1.72
CA GLY A 14 -6.37 -2.09 2.98
C GLY A 14 -6.43 -3.61 2.82
N ALA A 15 -7.17 -4.10 1.83
CA ALA A 15 -7.25 -5.54 1.53
C ALA A 15 -5.87 -6.15 1.21
N SER A 16 -5.04 -5.44 0.42
CA SER A 16 -3.70 -5.88 0.05
C SER A 16 -2.77 -6.00 1.25
N PHE A 17 -2.77 -4.99 2.13
CA PHE A 17 -1.93 -4.97 3.33
C PHE A 17 -2.45 -5.90 4.43
N LEU A 18 -3.76 -6.14 4.51
CA LEU A 18 -4.33 -7.20 5.35
C LEU A 18 -3.84 -8.59 4.91
N ALA A 19 -3.89 -8.87 3.61
CA ALA A 19 -3.39 -10.14 3.06
C ALA A 19 -1.88 -10.33 3.30
N LEU A 20 -1.08 -9.26 3.14
CA LEU A 20 0.34 -9.23 3.49
C LEU A 20 0.57 -9.49 4.98
N GLY A 21 -0.17 -8.80 5.86
CA GLY A 21 -0.08 -8.93 7.30
C GLY A 21 -0.44 -10.33 7.80
N ALA A 22 -1.45 -10.95 7.21
CA ALA A 22 -1.86 -12.33 7.52
C ALA A 22 -0.76 -13.36 7.21
N ARG A 23 0.13 -13.07 6.26
CA ARG A 23 1.30 -13.93 5.95
C ARG A 23 2.47 -13.74 6.91
N MET A 24 2.46 -12.71 7.77
CA MET A 24 3.55 -12.41 8.69
C MET A 24 3.38 -13.15 10.03
N THR A 25 4.31 -14.05 10.33
CA THR A 25 4.25 -14.85 11.56
C THR A 25 4.64 -14.07 12.82
N GLY A 26 5.47 -13.03 12.71
CA GLY A 26 6.00 -12.25 13.84
C GLY A 26 5.30 -10.91 14.06
N ARG A 27 5.24 -10.46 15.33
CA ARG A 27 4.70 -9.14 15.71
C ARG A 27 5.40 -8.01 14.96
N THR A 28 6.73 -8.03 14.89
CA THR A 28 7.52 -7.04 14.16
C THR A 28 7.14 -6.95 12.69
N GLY A 29 6.96 -8.10 12.00
CA GLY A 29 6.55 -8.11 10.58
C GLY A 29 5.16 -7.51 10.37
N ARG A 30 4.21 -7.85 11.25
CA ARG A 30 2.85 -7.26 11.21
C ARG A 30 2.87 -5.76 11.50
N THR A 31 3.69 -5.31 12.45
CA THR A 31 3.87 -3.88 12.75
C THR A 31 4.45 -3.13 11.56
N VAL A 32 5.47 -3.68 10.89
CA VAL A 32 6.06 -3.06 9.69
C VAL A 32 5.04 -2.93 8.57
N VAL A 33 4.25 -3.99 8.31
CA VAL A 33 3.16 -3.95 7.30
C VAL A 33 2.11 -2.90 7.68
N ALA A 34 1.71 -2.81 8.94
CA ALA A 34 0.75 -1.81 9.40
C ALA A 34 1.28 -0.36 9.26
N ILE A 35 2.55 -0.12 9.58
CA ILE A 35 3.20 1.19 9.41
C ILE A 35 3.27 1.56 7.92
N ALA A 36 3.67 0.62 7.07
CA ALA A 36 3.74 0.84 5.63
C ALA A 36 2.35 1.14 5.03
N PHE A 37 1.31 0.43 5.46
CA PHE A 37 -0.07 0.74 5.11
C PHE A 37 -0.46 2.16 5.52
N ALA A 38 -0.21 2.52 6.80
CA ALA A 38 -0.56 3.83 7.32
C ALA A 38 0.15 4.96 6.58
N ALA A 39 1.43 4.79 6.23
CA ALA A 39 2.19 5.78 5.46
C ALA A 39 1.61 6.00 4.05
N LEU A 40 1.27 4.93 3.34
CA LEU A 40 0.69 5.02 1.99
C LEU A 40 -0.74 5.58 2.00
N ALA A 41 -1.56 5.16 2.97
CA ALA A 41 -2.91 5.68 3.15
C ALA A 41 -2.89 7.17 3.52
N PHE A 42 -1.98 7.58 4.41
CA PHE A 42 -1.79 8.98 4.77
C PHE A 42 -1.37 9.83 3.57
N LEU A 43 -0.42 9.34 2.77
CA LEU A 43 0.02 10.05 1.56
C LEU A 43 -1.14 10.28 0.57
N LEU A 44 -1.98 9.27 0.34
CA LEU A 44 -3.17 9.40 -0.53
C LEU A 44 -4.17 10.41 0.03
N LEU A 45 -4.50 10.31 1.33
CA LEU A 45 -5.42 11.23 1.98
C LEU A 45 -4.89 12.67 1.94
N TYR A 46 -3.59 12.87 2.18
CA TYR A 46 -2.96 14.17 2.11
C TYR A 46 -2.98 14.72 0.68
N SER A 47 -2.64 13.91 -0.32
CA SER A 47 -2.68 14.35 -1.72
C SER A 47 -4.07 14.76 -2.19
N GLN A 48 -5.12 14.10 -1.68
CA GLN A 48 -6.50 14.50 -1.96
C GLN A 48 -6.92 15.74 -1.19
N TYR A 49 -6.50 15.87 0.08
CA TYR A 49 -6.75 17.09 0.84
C TYR A 49 -6.12 18.31 0.17
N ASP A 50 -4.89 18.17 -0.33
CA ASP A 50 -4.18 19.22 -1.05
C ASP A 50 -4.87 19.56 -2.38
N ASP A 51 -5.31 18.56 -3.15
CA ASP A 51 -6.11 18.74 -4.37
C ASP A 51 -7.41 19.50 -4.10
N TRP A 52 -8.10 19.19 -3.00
CA TRP A 52 -9.36 19.87 -2.64
C TRP A 52 -9.15 21.31 -2.16
N LYS A 53 -7.98 21.63 -1.60
CA LYS A 53 -7.66 22.96 -1.06
C LYS A 53 -6.89 23.85 -2.04
N GLY A 54 -6.25 23.27 -3.04
CA GLY A 54 -5.49 24.00 -4.04
C GLY A 54 -6.39 24.64 -5.11
N GLU A 55 -6.07 25.86 -5.52
CA GLU A 55 -6.70 26.54 -6.66
C GLU A 55 -6.02 26.16 -7.98
N TYR A 56 -5.70 24.86 -8.16
CA TYR A 56 -5.08 24.39 -9.39
C TYR A 56 -6.17 24.21 -10.46
N GLU A 57 -6.25 25.14 -11.42
CA GLU A 57 -7.16 25.04 -12.58
C GLU A 57 -6.73 23.94 -13.58
N ASP A 58 -5.49 23.46 -13.48
CA ASP A 58 -4.90 22.44 -14.37
C ASP A 58 -4.87 21.03 -13.74
N ALA A 59 -4.69 20.01 -14.57
CA ALA A 59 -4.65 18.61 -14.15
C ALA A 59 -3.64 18.36 -13.00
N ASN A 60 -4.12 17.84 -11.87
CA ASN A 60 -3.30 17.60 -10.69
C ASN A 60 -2.36 16.38 -10.87
N ILE A 61 -1.16 16.66 -11.40
CA ILE A 61 -0.08 15.68 -11.57
C ILE A 61 0.34 15.08 -10.21
N GLY A 62 0.30 15.87 -9.13
CA GLY A 62 0.67 15.41 -7.78
C GLY A 62 -0.22 14.29 -7.29
N LEU A 63 -1.53 14.43 -7.47
CA LEU A 63 -2.51 13.40 -7.15
C LEU A 63 -2.28 12.13 -7.99
N GLY A 64 -2.13 12.28 -9.31
CA GLY A 64 -1.84 11.15 -10.21
C GLY A 64 -0.56 10.40 -9.82
N LEU A 65 0.50 11.13 -9.46
CA LEU A 65 1.76 10.57 -9.02
C LEU A 65 1.64 9.85 -7.67
N ALA A 66 0.81 10.36 -6.76
CA ALA A 66 0.53 9.70 -5.48
C ALA A 66 -0.14 8.33 -5.68
N TYR A 67 -1.13 8.22 -6.57
CA TYR A 67 -1.73 6.95 -6.93
C TYR A 67 -0.71 5.98 -7.55
N MET A 68 0.13 6.44 -8.48
CA MET A 68 1.18 5.61 -9.08
C MET A 68 2.19 5.11 -8.04
N LEU A 69 2.60 5.97 -7.11
CA LEU A 69 3.53 5.61 -6.05
C LEU A 69 2.93 4.55 -5.12
N VAL A 70 1.68 4.71 -4.69
CA VAL A 70 1.02 3.74 -3.81
C VAL A 70 0.92 2.37 -4.46
N TRP A 71 0.50 2.30 -5.72
CA TRP A 71 0.41 1.03 -6.44
C TRP A 71 1.77 0.42 -6.73
N GLY A 72 2.77 1.22 -7.09
CA GLY A 72 4.15 0.78 -7.27
C GLY A 72 4.74 0.20 -5.98
N ALA A 73 4.62 0.90 -4.86
CA ALA A 73 5.08 0.44 -3.56
C ALA A 73 4.34 -0.83 -3.10
N THR A 74 3.03 -0.92 -3.35
CA THR A 74 2.23 -2.11 -3.05
C THR A 74 2.70 -3.31 -3.88
N ALA A 75 2.95 -3.13 -5.18
CA ALA A 75 3.47 -4.18 -6.05
C ALA A 75 4.84 -4.69 -5.56
N VAL A 76 5.77 -3.79 -5.22
CA VAL A 76 7.07 -4.16 -4.65
C VAL A 76 6.92 -4.93 -3.35
N ALA A 77 6.04 -4.49 -2.44
CA ALA A 77 5.80 -5.19 -1.18
C ALA A 77 5.25 -6.60 -1.38
N ILE A 78 4.31 -6.78 -2.32
CA ILE A 78 3.75 -8.09 -2.67
C ILE A 78 4.83 -8.99 -3.27
N VAL A 79 5.60 -8.50 -4.25
CA VAL A 79 6.69 -9.26 -4.89
C VAL A 79 7.74 -9.68 -3.86
N GLY A 80 8.17 -8.74 -3.00
CA GLY A 80 9.10 -9.02 -1.91
C GLY A 80 8.58 -10.08 -0.94
N ALA A 81 7.28 -10.04 -0.60
CA ALA A 81 6.65 -11.04 0.24
C ALA A 81 6.51 -12.41 -0.43
N VAL A 82 6.26 -12.47 -1.75
CA VAL A 82 6.23 -13.72 -2.52
C VAL A 82 7.60 -14.35 -2.57
N ILE A 83 8.64 -13.57 -2.92
CA ILE A 83 10.03 -14.05 -2.98
C ILE A 83 10.48 -14.49 -1.59
N GLY A 84 10.39 -13.61 -0.58
CA GLY A 84 10.83 -13.90 0.79
C GLY A 84 10.02 -15.00 1.50
N GLY A 85 8.72 -15.10 1.19
CA GLY A 85 7.84 -16.18 1.68
C GLY A 85 8.17 -17.53 1.05
N GLY A 86 8.52 -17.56 -0.24
CA GLY A 86 9.00 -18.76 -0.94
C GLY A 86 10.28 -19.33 -0.34
N VAL A 87 11.21 -18.47 0.09
CA VAL A 87 12.46 -18.88 0.76
C VAL A 87 12.19 -19.56 2.11
N LYS A 88 11.22 -19.08 2.90
CA LYS A 88 10.85 -19.71 4.19
C LYS A 88 10.14 -21.06 4.03
N GLY A 89 9.44 -21.29 2.90
CA GLY A 89 8.76 -22.57 2.61
C GLY A 89 9.71 -23.71 2.24
N ALA A 90 10.84 -23.40 1.60
CA ALA A 90 11.82 -24.41 1.16
C ALA A 90 12.69 -24.99 2.30
N GLY A 91 12.88 -24.23 3.38
CA GLY A 91 13.73 -24.63 4.51
C GLY A 91 13.08 -25.53 5.56
N LYS A 92 11.75 -25.72 5.52
CA LYS A 92 10.99 -26.43 6.58
C LYS A 92 10.69 -27.90 6.28
N ARG A 93 11.30 -28.46 5.23
CA ARG A 93 11.21 -29.89 4.88
C ARG A 93 12.56 -30.58 5.09
N ARG A 94 12.93 -30.90 6.33
CA ARG A 94 13.86 -32.01 6.58
C ARG A 94 13.36 -32.81 7.79
N PRO A 95 13.26 -34.14 7.65
CA PRO A 95 12.74 -35.06 8.68
C PRO A 95 13.62 -35.11 9.91
#